data_AF-A0AAD5R364-F1
#
_entry.id   AF-A0AAD5R364-F1
#
_cell.length_a   1.000
_cell.length_b   1.000
_cell.length_c   1.000
_cell.angle_alpha   90.00
_cell.angle_beta   90.00
_cell.angle_gamma   90.00
#
_symmetry.space_group_name_H-M   'P 1'
#
loop_
_entity.id
_entity.type
_entity.pdbx_description
1 polymer ?
#
loop_
_entity_poly.entity_id
_entity_poly.type
_entity_poly.pdbx_seq_one_letter_code
_entity_poly.pdbx_strand_id
1 'polypeptide(L)'
;MSMDGSSPAMSQLKQLVLGEDSPMSSPSDMIKPVTKEEPASIIFDDRPIEKTPLGDAIDSLMVRWAQLLSNVSSRPPVPAPSTIDHVKEVVEISMYHFRDSCLDVCSEFAKIDLQWQIDHPEEVYEDEMKGLDDALIRQETLLARAHGILDKRCKEFFG
;
A
#
# COMPACT_ATOMS: atom_id res chain seq x y z
N MET A 1 39.48 21.55 -5.48
CA MET A 1 38.95 22.10 -4.22
C MET A 1 37.47 21.79 -4.18
N SER A 2 37.08 20.80 -3.39
CA SER A 2 35.70 20.28 -3.33
C SER A 2 34.78 21.28 -2.65
N MET A 3 33.65 21.58 -3.28
CA MET A 3 32.55 22.31 -2.66
C MET A 3 31.61 21.28 -2.00
N ASP A 4 31.82 21.01 -0.72
CA ASP A 4 30.83 20.31 0.10
C ASP A 4 29.72 21.30 0.46
N GLY A 5 28.66 21.30 -0.35
CA GLY A 5 27.42 22.05 -0.12
C GLY A 5 26.46 21.31 0.84
N SER A 6 26.97 20.66 1.89
CA SER A 6 26.11 20.01 2.89
C SER A 6 25.79 20.99 4.01
N SER A 7 24.67 21.72 3.86
CA SER A 7 24.14 22.56 4.94
C SER A 7 23.72 21.66 6.12
N PRO A 8 24.25 21.88 7.34
CA PRO A 8 23.90 21.08 8.53
C PRO A 8 22.38 21.07 8.81
N ALA A 9 21.68 22.13 8.42
CA ALA A 9 20.23 22.25 8.56
C ALA A 9 19.45 21.24 7.70
N MET A 10 19.96 20.87 6.52
CA MET A 10 19.31 19.85 5.67
C MET A 10 19.55 18.42 6.19
N SER A 11 20.69 18.15 6.83
CA SER A 11 20.95 16.85 7.47
C SER A 11 20.03 16.61 8.68
N GLN A 12 19.75 17.66 9.46
CA GLN A 12 18.82 17.57 10.60
C GLN A 12 17.37 17.32 10.15
N LEU A 13 16.97 17.85 8.98
CA LEU A 13 15.66 17.61 8.38
C LEU A 13 15.50 16.17 7.87
N LYS A 14 16.56 15.54 7.36
CA LYS A 14 16.52 14.13 6.92
C LYS A 14 16.48 13.15 8.09
N GLN A 15 17.17 13.45 9.19
CA GLN A 15 17.06 12.66 10.43
C GLN A 15 15.67 12.75 11.07
N LEU A 16 14.93 13.83 10.85
CA LEU A 16 13.58 14.02 11.38
C LEU A 16 12.50 13.22 10.61
N VAL A 17 12.78 12.81 9.37
CA VAL A 17 11.84 12.12 8.47
C VAL A 17 12.09 10.60 8.43
N LEU A 18 13.30 10.15 8.77
CA LEU A 18 13.74 8.75 8.62
C LEU A 18 14.26 8.12 9.94
N GLY A 19 13.92 8.70 11.09
CA GLY A 19 14.29 8.17 12.41
C GLY A 19 13.57 6.84 12.70
N GLU A 20 14.37 5.80 12.88
CA GLU A 20 14.03 4.40 13.09
C GLU A 20 13.25 4.17 14.40
N ASP A 21 11.99 3.75 14.32
CA ASP A 21 11.30 3.10 15.45
C ASP A 21 11.46 1.58 15.33
N SER A 22 12.44 1.07 16.07
CA SER A 22 12.61 -0.35 16.38
C SER A 22 11.63 -0.74 17.51
N PRO A 23 11.14 -1.99 17.58
CA PRO A 23 9.88 -2.31 18.24
C PRO A 23 9.97 -2.30 19.76
N MET A 24 9.02 -1.63 20.41
CA MET A 24 8.79 -1.73 21.85
C MET A 24 8.28 -3.12 22.20
N SER A 25 9.04 -3.85 23.00
CA SER A 25 8.66 -5.12 23.63
C SER A 25 7.44 -4.90 24.55
N SER A 26 6.37 -5.68 24.36
CA SER A 26 5.17 -5.68 25.21
C SER A 26 5.33 -6.70 26.35
N PRO A 27 4.97 -6.37 27.60
CA PRO A 27 4.84 -7.35 28.67
C PRO A 27 3.50 -8.10 28.56
N SER A 28 3.58 -9.43 28.55
CA SER A 28 2.47 -10.35 28.80
C SER A 28 1.76 -10.01 30.11
N ASP A 29 0.43 -9.92 30.11
CA ASP A 29 -0.41 -10.87 30.87
C ASP A 29 -1.92 -10.64 30.69
N MET A 30 -2.58 -11.75 30.33
CA MET A 30 -3.92 -12.19 30.73
C MET A 30 -5.13 -11.26 30.52
N ILE A 31 -5.73 -11.36 29.32
CA ILE A 31 -7.19 -11.18 29.13
C ILE A 31 -7.75 -12.39 28.39
N LYS A 32 -8.91 -12.87 28.87
CA LYS A 32 -9.67 -14.10 28.60
C LYS A 32 -9.70 -14.59 27.13
N PRO A 33 -9.91 -15.91 26.89
CA PRO A 33 -10.10 -16.42 25.54
C PRO A 33 -11.46 -15.94 25.02
N VAL A 34 -11.44 -14.84 24.26
CA VAL A 34 -12.43 -14.63 23.21
C VAL A 34 -12.13 -15.72 22.19
N THR A 35 -13.08 -16.63 21.99
CA THR A 35 -13.07 -17.55 20.86
C THR A 35 -13.10 -16.71 19.59
N LYS A 36 -11.91 -16.34 19.10
CA LYS A 36 -11.71 -16.05 17.69
C LYS A 36 -12.02 -17.37 17.00
N GLU A 37 -13.18 -17.46 16.35
CA GLU A 37 -13.30 -18.37 15.23
C GLU A 37 -12.19 -17.96 14.27
N GLU A 38 -11.06 -18.69 14.31
CA GLU A 38 -10.16 -18.70 13.17
C GLU A 38 -11.02 -19.03 11.96
N PRO A 39 -10.98 -18.21 10.88
CA PRO A 39 -11.69 -18.59 9.67
C PRO A 39 -11.19 -19.98 9.30
N ALA A 40 -12.10 -20.96 9.36
CA ALA A 40 -11.80 -22.34 9.04
C ALA A 40 -11.01 -22.32 7.73
N SER A 41 -9.81 -22.91 7.73
CA SER A 41 -8.91 -22.87 6.58
C SER A 41 -9.63 -23.36 5.33
N ILE A 42 -10.15 -22.42 4.56
CA ILE A 42 -10.88 -22.64 3.30
C ILE A 42 -9.93 -23.25 2.26
N ILE A 43 -8.62 -23.18 2.52
CA ILE A 43 -7.54 -23.71 1.68
C ILE A 43 -7.58 -25.25 1.60
N PHE A 44 -8.14 -25.93 2.61
CA PHE A 44 -8.28 -27.40 2.64
C PHE A 44 -9.72 -27.88 2.47
N ASP A 45 -10.63 -26.98 2.10
CA ASP A 45 -12.02 -27.34 1.81
C ASP A 45 -12.13 -27.82 0.36
N ASP A 46 -12.45 -29.09 0.17
CA ASP A 46 -12.63 -29.71 -1.16
C ASP A 46 -13.89 -29.21 -1.89
N ARG A 47 -14.69 -28.33 -1.26
CA ARG A 47 -15.85 -27.72 -1.90
C ARG A 47 -15.41 -26.75 -3.00
N PRO A 48 -16.08 -26.75 -4.17
CA PRO A 48 -15.82 -25.75 -5.20
C PRO A 48 -15.98 -24.34 -4.63
N ILE A 49 -14.94 -23.51 -4.80
CA ILE A 49 -14.99 -22.09 -4.42
C ILE A 49 -16.14 -21.44 -5.21
N GLU A 50 -16.99 -20.71 -4.50
CA GLU A 50 -18.09 -19.98 -5.13
C GLU A 50 -17.54 -18.93 -6.10
N LYS A 51 -18.19 -18.80 -7.26
CA LYS A 51 -17.81 -17.77 -8.22
C LYS A 51 -18.12 -16.40 -7.66
N THR A 52 -17.11 -15.55 -7.62
CA THR A 52 -17.25 -14.17 -7.18
C THR A 52 -16.75 -13.22 -8.27
N PRO A 53 -17.25 -11.98 -8.33
CA PRO A 53 -16.72 -10.96 -9.23
C PRO A 53 -15.20 -10.77 -9.08
N LEU A 54 -14.68 -10.80 -7.84
CA LEU A 54 -13.24 -10.77 -7.59
C LEU A 54 -12.53 -12.00 -8.17
N GLY A 55 -13.11 -13.19 -8.01
CA GLY A 55 -12.60 -14.44 -8.59
C GLY A 55 -12.50 -14.36 -10.12
N ASP A 56 -13.54 -13.88 -10.78
CA ASP A 56 -13.57 -13.70 -12.24
C ASP A 56 -12.53 -12.64 -12.71
N ALA A 57 -12.32 -11.57 -11.93
CA ALA A 57 -11.30 -10.57 -12.20
C ALA A 57 -9.88 -11.14 -12.06
N ILE A 58 -9.63 -11.96 -11.02
CA ILE A 58 -8.36 -12.65 -10.82
C ILE A 58 -8.10 -13.65 -11.94
N ASP A 59 -9.10 -14.46 -12.32
CA ASP A 59 -8.98 -15.40 -13.44
C ASP A 59 -8.62 -14.67 -14.74
N SER A 60 -9.27 -13.53 -15.00
CA SER A 60 -8.95 -12.67 -16.15
C SER A 60 -7.52 -12.15 -16.10
N LEU A 61 -7.07 -11.65 -14.94
CA LEU A 61 -5.69 -11.21 -14.73
C LEU A 61 -4.69 -12.35 -14.99
N MET A 62 -4.96 -13.55 -14.49
CA MET A 62 -4.10 -14.72 -14.68
C MET A 62 -4.01 -15.13 -16.15
N VAL A 63 -5.11 -15.07 -16.90
CA VAL A 63 -5.12 -15.29 -18.35
C VAL A 63 -4.28 -14.23 -19.07
N ARG A 64 -4.44 -12.94 -18.74
CA ARG A 64 -3.64 -11.86 -19.35
C ARG A 64 -2.16 -11.97 -19.01
N TRP A 65 -1.82 -12.35 -17.78
CA TRP A 65 -0.46 -12.61 -17.34
C TRP A 65 0.17 -13.77 -18.12
N ALA A 66 -0.53 -14.90 -18.25
CA ALA A 66 -0.06 -16.05 -19.03
C ALA A 66 0.17 -15.68 -20.50
N GLN A 67 -0.74 -14.89 -21.10
CA GLN A 67 -0.59 -14.40 -22.46
C GLN A 67 0.65 -13.51 -22.62
N LEU A 68 0.85 -12.58 -21.68
CA LEU A 68 2.02 -11.71 -21.68
C LEU A 68 3.33 -12.51 -21.59
N LEU A 69 3.40 -13.46 -20.65
CA LEU A 69 4.56 -14.33 -20.50
C LEU A 69 4.82 -15.17 -21.76
N SER A 70 3.76 -15.69 -22.38
CA SER A 70 3.87 -16.42 -23.66
C SER A 70 4.44 -15.54 -24.77
N ASN A 71 3.99 -14.29 -24.86
CA ASN A 71 4.46 -13.33 -25.87
C ASN A 71 5.94 -12.95 -25.67
N VAL A 72 6.39 -12.79 -24.41
CA VAL A 72 7.78 -12.40 -24.10
C VAL A 72 8.74 -13.59 -24.09
N SER A 73 8.26 -14.79 -23.79
CA SER A 73 9.09 -16.00 -23.67
C SER A 73 9.20 -16.82 -24.96
N SER A 74 8.54 -16.39 -26.04
CA SER A 74 8.48 -17.16 -27.28
C SER A 74 9.89 -17.44 -27.83
N ARG A 75 10.24 -18.72 -27.99
CA ARG A 75 11.49 -19.17 -28.60
C ARG A 75 11.26 -19.60 -30.05
N PRO A 76 12.22 -19.40 -30.97
CA PRO A 76 12.14 -19.92 -32.32
C PRO A 76 11.89 -21.45 -32.35
N PRO A 77 11.14 -21.98 -33.34
CA PRO A 77 10.55 -21.28 -34.47
C PRO A 77 9.15 -20.77 -34.12
N VAL A 78 9.03 -19.48 -33.88
CA VAL A 78 7.73 -18.79 -33.85
C VAL A 78 7.40 -18.46 -35.31
N PRO A 79 6.15 -18.61 -35.79
CA PRO A 79 5.75 -18.02 -37.06
C PRO A 79 6.26 -16.58 -37.08
N ALA A 80 7.06 -16.22 -38.08
CA ALA A 80 7.70 -14.92 -38.09
C ALA A 80 6.62 -13.85 -37.97
N PRO A 81 6.67 -12.95 -36.97
CA PRO A 81 5.76 -11.81 -36.94
C PRO A 81 5.87 -11.10 -38.29
N SER A 82 4.73 -10.76 -38.89
CA SER A 82 4.70 -10.30 -40.28
C SER A 82 5.55 -9.02 -40.49
N THR A 83 5.73 -8.20 -39.45
CA THR A 83 6.61 -7.02 -39.39
C THR A 83 7.03 -6.69 -37.95
N ILE A 84 8.01 -5.79 -37.76
CA ILE A 84 8.35 -5.21 -36.45
C ILE A 84 7.19 -4.42 -35.84
N ASP A 85 6.34 -3.80 -36.68
CA ASP A 85 5.17 -3.05 -36.22
C ASP A 85 4.13 -3.98 -35.59
N HIS A 86 3.94 -5.18 -36.15
CA HIS A 86 3.09 -6.20 -35.53
C HIS A 86 3.56 -6.60 -34.13
N VAL A 87 4.88 -6.72 -33.92
CA VAL A 87 5.44 -7.02 -32.58
C VAL A 87 5.14 -5.89 -31.60
N LYS A 88 5.31 -4.63 -32.02
CA LYS A 88 5.01 -3.46 -31.16
C LYS A 88 3.54 -3.43 -30.77
N GLU A 89 2.64 -3.63 -31.74
CA GLU A 89 1.20 -3.66 -31.53
C GLU A 89 0.80 -4.77 -30.54
N VAL A 90 1.32 -5.99 -30.72
CA VAL A 90 1.05 -7.11 -29.79
C VAL A 90 1.51 -6.79 -28.38
N VAL A 91 2.70 -6.18 -28.22
CA VAL A 91 3.21 -5.78 -26.90
C VAL A 91 2.32 -4.71 -26.27
N GLU A 92 1.95 -3.68 -27.03
CA GLU A 92 1.10 -2.58 -26.55
C GLU A 92 -0.28 -3.09 -26.10
N ILE A 93 -0.93 -3.91 -26.92
CA ILE A 93 -2.22 -4.52 -26.60
C ILE A 93 -2.10 -5.44 -25.38
N SER A 94 -1.05 -6.25 -25.29
CA SER A 94 -0.84 -7.17 -24.16
C SER A 94 -0.64 -6.41 -22.84
N MET A 95 0.16 -5.33 -22.88
CA MET A 95 0.38 -4.45 -21.73
C MET A 95 -0.89 -3.74 -21.31
N TYR A 96 -1.66 -3.23 -22.29
CA TYR A 96 -2.94 -2.58 -22.04
C TYR A 96 -3.90 -3.53 -21.31
N HIS A 97 -4.14 -4.72 -21.85
CA HIS A 97 -5.05 -5.68 -21.22
C HIS A 97 -4.57 -6.18 -19.87
N PHE A 98 -3.26 -6.39 -19.70
CA PHE A 98 -2.72 -6.77 -18.40
C PHE A 98 -2.95 -5.69 -17.34
N ARG A 99 -2.67 -4.42 -17.69
CA ARG A 99 -2.92 -3.28 -16.81
C ARG A 99 -4.41 -3.13 -16.48
N ASP A 100 -5.26 -3.27 -17.48
CA ASP A 100 -6.72 -3.17 -17.33
C ASP A 100 -7.24 -4.22 -16.33
N SER A 101 -6.82 -5.49 -16.50
CA SER A 101 -7.19 -6.56 -15.56
C SER A 101 -6.64 -6.35 -14.14
N CYS A 102 -5.48 -5.70 -13.97
CA CYS A 102 -5.04 -5.27 -12.63
C CYS A 102 -5.99 -4.24 -12.01
N LEU A 103 -6.48 -3.30 -12.81
CA LEU A 103 -7.42 -2.27 -12.34
C LEU A 103 -8.78 -2.86 -11.98
N ASP A 104 -9.25 -3.87 -12.73
CA ASP A 104 -10.48 -4.60 -12.40
C ASP A 104 -10.38 -5.26 -11.01
N VAL A 105 -9.27 -5.96 -10.73
CA VAL A 105 -9.02 -6.56 -9.42
C VAL A 105 -8.98 -5.50 -8.32
N CYS A 106 -8.28 -4.39 -8.53
CA CYS A 106 -8.27 -3.28 -7.57
C CYS A 106 -9.67 -2.69 -7.35
N SER A 107 -10.50 -2.61 -8.38
CA SER A 107 -11.88 -2.13 -8.27
C SER A 107 -12.72 -3.06 -7.41
N GLU A 108 -12.60 -4.37 -7.58
CA GLU A 108 -13.31 -5.35 -6.75
C GLU A 108 -12.85 -5.30 -5.29
N PHE A 109 -11.55 -5.14 -5.02
CA PHE A 109 -11.08 -4.93 -3.65
C PHE A 109 -11.64 -3.66 -3.01
N ALA A 110 -11.71 -2.55 -3.76
CA ALA A 110 -12.31 -1.32 -3.25
C ALA A 110 -13.79 -1.46 -2.93
N LYS A 111 -14.54 -2.25 -3.73
CA LYS A 111 -15.96 -2.55 -3.45
C LYS A 111 -16.12 -3.40 -2.20
N ILE A 112 -15.27 -4.42 -2.03
CA ILE A 112 -15.28 -5.29 -0.86
C ILE A 112 -14.94 -4.49 0.41
N ASP A 113 -13.92 -3.64 0.35
CA ASP A 113 -13.54 -2.75 1.44
C ASP A 113 -14.69 -1.82 1.83
N LEU A 114 -15.33 -1.16 0.85
CA LEU A 114 -16.49 -0.31 1.11
C LEU A 114 -17.66 -1.09 1.73
N GLN A 115 -17.94 -2.29 1.23
CA GLN A 115 -18.98 -3.13 1.79
C GLN A 115 -18.67 -3.52 3.24
N TRP A 116 -17.42 -3.90 3.51
CA TRP A 116 -16.96 -4.22 4.86
C TRP A 116 -17.16 -3.02 5.81
N GLN A 117 -16.81 -1.81 5.38
CA GLN A 117 -17.00 -0.58 6.17
C GLN A 117 -18.47 -0.31 6.48
N ILE A 118 -19.36 -0.54 5.52
CA ILE A 118 -20.81 -0.41 5.73
C ILE A 118 -21.33 -1.43 6.74
N ASP A 119 -20.79 -2.65 6.71
CA ASP A 119 -21.20 -3.74 7.59
C ASP A 119 -20.61 -3.62 9.01
N HIS A 120 -19.51 -2.86 9.18
CA HIS A 120 -18.78 -2.72 10.45
C HIS A 120 -18.60 -1.23 10.85
N PRO A 121 -19.69 -0.45 10.99
CA PRO A 121 -19.61 1.00 11.18
C PRO A 121 -18.95 1.40 12.52
N GLU A 122 -19.07 0.57 13.56
CA GLU A 122 -18.43 0.83 14.86
C GLU A 122 -16.91 0.72 14.76
N GLU A 123 -16.39 -0.32 14.09
CA GLU A 123 -14.95 -0.51 13.87
C GLU A 123 -14.36 0.63 13.03
N VAL A 124 -15.06 1.03 11.97
CA VAL A 124 -14.66 2.18 11.13
C VAL A 124 -14.60 3.46 11.95
N TYR A 125 -15.61 3.71 12.80
CA TYR A 125 -15.62 4.89 13.65
C TYR A 125 -14.47 4.88 14.67
N GLU A 126 -14.19 3.74 15.30
CA GLU A 126 -13.06 3.61 16.22
C GLU A 126 -11.72 3.89 15.54
N ASP A 127 -11.51 3.34 14.34
CA ASP A 127 -10.31 3.58 13.53
C ASP A 127 -10.18 5.06 13.11
N GLU A 128 -11.28 5.70 12.71
CA GLU A 128 -11.31 7.13 12.40
C GLU A 128 -10.98 8.00 13.62
N MET A 129 -11.55 7.70 14.79
CA MET A 129 -11.27 8.42 16.03
C MET A 129 -9.80 8.31 16.42
N LYS A 130 -9.24 7.10 16.34
CA LYS A 130 -7.82 6.87 16.59
C LYS A 130 -6.93 7.66 15.61
N GLY A 131 -7.30 7.69 14.32
CA GLY A 131 -6.59 8.46 13.32
C GLY A 131 -6.59 9.97 13.59
N LEU A 132 -7.69 10.50 14.14
CA LEU A 132 -7.80 11.88 14.57
C LEU A 132 -6.96 12.17 15.82
N ASP A 133 -6.96 11.28 16.81
CA ASP A 133 -6.10 11.40 17.99
C ASP A 133 -4.62 11.43 17.61
N ASP A 134 -4.18 10.52 16.73
CA ASP A 134 -2.82 10.53 16.20
C ASP A 134 -2.50 11.83 15.44
N ALA A 135 -3.46 12.37 14.70
CA ALA A 135 -3.31 13.65 14.03
C ALA A 135 -3.18 14.83 15.01
N LEU A 136 -3.97 14.84 16.09
CA LEU A 136 -3.90 15.85 17.15
C LEU A 136 -2.53 15.82 17.83
N ILE A 137 -2.05 14.65 18.24
CA ILE A 137 -0.73 14.48 18.86
C ILE A 137 0.38 15.02 17.96
N ARG A 138 0.30 14.72 16.65
CA ARG A 138 1.26 15.27 15.67
C ARG A 138 1.20 16.80 15.61
N GLN A 139 0.00 17.38 15.60
CA GLN A 139 -0.17 18.83 15.56
C GLN A 139 0.33 19.51 16.84
N GLU A 140 0.03 18.97 18.01
CA GLU A 140 0.53 19.45 19.29
C GLU A 140 2.07 19.45 19.31
N THR A 141 2.67 18.38 18.82
CA THR A 141 4.13 18.27 18.69
C THR A 141 4.70 19.36 17.79
N LEU A 142 4.06 19.63 16.64
CA LEU A 142 4.49 20.68 15.71
C LEU A 142 4.34 22.08 16.33
N LEU A 143 3.25 22.33 17.06
CA LEU A 143 3.03 23.60 17.75
C LEU A 143 4.05 23.82 18.87
N ALA A 144 4.32 22.81 19.68
CA ALA A 144 5.33 22.88 20.74
C ALA A 144 6.73 23.20 20.16
N ARG A 145 7.08 22.57 19.03
CA ARG A 145 8.35 22.87 18.32
C ARG A 145 8.38 24.30 17.79
N ALA A 146 7.32 24.75 17.13
CA ALA A 146 7.22 26.12 16.63
C ALA A 146 7.32 27.16 17.76
N HIS A 147 6.64 26.90 18.88
CA HIS A 147 6.71 27.74 20.07
C HIS A 147 8.13 27.82 20.63
N GLY A 148 8.85 26.70 20.73
CA GLY A 148 10.25 26.69 21.17
C GLY A 148 11.18 27.48 20.25
N ILE A 149 10.95 27.43 18.93
CA ILE A 149 11.72 28.23 17.96
C ILE A 149 11.45 29.74 18.18
N LEU A 150 10.18 30.12 18.33
CA LEU A 150 9.79 31.51 18.55
C LEU A 150 10.34 32.06 19.86
N ASP A 151 10.25 31.30 20.96
CA ASP A 151 10.80 31.70 22.26
C ASP A 151 12.31 31.94 22.19
N LYS A 152 13.05 31.03 21.52
CA LYS A 152 14.48 31.20 21.28
C LYS A 152 14.77 32.48 20.49
N ARG A 153 14.01 32.75 19.41
CA ARG A 153 14.17 33.98 18.61
C ARG A 153 13.84 35.23 19.41
N CYS A 154 12.77 35.22 20.20
CA CYS A 154 12.42 36.36 21.06
C CYS A 154 13.54 36.68 22.04
N LYS A 155 14.14 35.66 22.67
CA LYS A 155 15.31 35.83 23.55
C LYS A 155 16.54 36.36 22.82
N GLU A 156 16.78 35.92 21.59
CA GLU A 156 17.90 36.42 20.77
C GLU A 156 17.73 37.88 20.33
N PHE A 157 16.51 38.34 20.06
CA PHE A 157 16.23 39.67 19.52
C PHE A 157 15.87 40.73 20.57
N PHE A 158 15.27 40.33 21.70
CA PHE A 158 14.75 41.24 22.72
C PHE A 158 15.30 40.98 24.14
N GLY A 159 16.15 39.96 24.30
CA GLY A 159 16.80 39.61 25.57
C GLY A 159 18.14 40.29 25.78
#